data_AF-A0A0C9SS66-F1
#
_entry.id   AF-A0A0C9SS66-F1
#
_cell.length_a   1.000
_cell.length_b   1.000
_cell.length_c   1.000
_cell.angle_alpha   90.00
_cell.angle_beta   90.00
_cell.angle_gamma   90.00
#
_symmetry.space_group_name_H-M   'P 1'
#
loop_
_entity.id
_entity.type
_entity.pdbx_description
1 polymer ?
#
loop_
_entity_poly.entity_id
_entity_poly.type
_entity_poly.pdbx_seq_one_letter_code
_entity_poly.pdbx_strand_id
1 'polypeptide(L)' 'LRGRRTKLSFDSYLSDWIPITNGIGQGDPLSMILYIIYNSDLVEIAKTIKGRERTLAFVDDAALIAVGDTFQE' A
#
# COMPACT_ATOMS: atom_id res chain seq x y z
N LEU A 1 2.83 18.40 -7.66
CA LEU A 1 4.09 18.14 -6.93
C LEU A 1 5.25 18.05 -7.93
N ARG A 2 6.20 19.00 -7.93
CA ARG A 2 7.41 18.98 -8.78
C ARG A 2 8.66 18.98 -7.91
N GLY A 3 9.78 18.47 -8.42
CA GLY A 3 11.08 18.52 -7.73
C GLY A 3 11.25 17.55 -6.54
N ARG A 4 10.42 16.50 -6.47
CA ARG A 4 10.54 15.47 -5.44
C ARG A 4 11.82 14.66 -5.65
N ARG A 5 12.54 14.41 -4.57
CA ARG A 5 13.82 13.69 -4.56
C ARG A 5 14.00 12.95 -3.25
N THR A 6 14.76 11.86 -3.27
CA THR A 6 15.12 11.08 -2.08
C THR A 6 16.63 10.86 -1.98
N LYS A 7 17.09 10.45 -0.81
CA LYS A 7 18.42 9.87 -0.59
C LYS A 7 18.26 8.53 0.08
N LEU A 8 19.13 7.59 -0.27
CA LEU A 8 19.20 6.28 0.37
C LEU A 8 20.35 6.28 1.38
N SER A 9 20.08 5.78 2.58
CA SER A 9 21.07 5.64 3.65
C SER A 9 21.19 4.17 4.03
N PHE A 10 22.38 3.59 3.84
CA PHE A 10 22.69 2.20 4.17
C PHE A 10 24.19 2.09 4.51
N ASP A 11 24.57 1.29 5.51
CA ASP A 11 25.96 1.01 5.88
C ASP A 11 26.90 2.24 5.93
N SER A 12 26.43 3.31 6.59
CA SER A 12 27.13 4.60 6.67
C SER A 12 27.38 5.32 5.34
N TYR A 13 26.84 4.81 4.23
CA TYR A 13 26.77 5.49 2.95
C TYR A 13 25.46 6.26 2.82
N LEU A 14 25.56 7.47 2.28
CA LEU A 14 24.42 8.31 1.90
C LEU A 14 24.52 8.61 0.41
N SER A 15 23.47 8.27 -0.34
CA SER A 15 23.46 8.52 -1.78
C SER A 15 23.39 10.01 -2.14
N ASP A 16 23.70 10.30 -3.40
CA ASP A 16 23.28 11.55 -4.04
C ASP A 16 21.75 11.64 -4.14
N TRP A 17 21.26 12.83 -4.49
CA TRP A 17 19.83 13.04 -4.68
C TRP A 17 19.31 12.28 -5.90
N ILE A 18 18.31 11.43 -5.67
CA ILE A 18 17.64 10.66 -6.71
C ILE A 18 16.27 11.31 -6.99
N PRO A 19 15.96 11.73 -8.23
CA PRO A 19 14.66 12.31 -8.56
C PRO A 19 13.56 11.25 -8.48
N ILE A 20 12.45 11.58 -7.80
CA ILE A 20 11.27 10.72 -7.72
C ILE A 20 10.36 11.06 -8.89
N THR A 21 10.43 10.26 -9.96
CA THR A 21 9.60 10.41 -11.17
C THR A 21 8.30 9.63 -11.10
N ASN A 22 8.20 8.64 -10.20
CA ASN A 22 6.99 7.84 -9.97
C ASN A 22 6.83 7.51 -8.48
N GLY A 23 5.60 7.22 -8.02
CA GLY A 23 5.29 6.90 -6.63
C GLY A 23 5.41 8.09 -5.68
N ILE A 24 5.58 7.80 -4.39
CA ILE A 24 5.68 8.76 -3.27
C ILE A 24 7.04 8.63 -2.55
N GLY A 25 7.41 9.63 -1.74
CA GLY A 25 8.68 9.62 -1.02
C GLY A 25 8.62 8.74 0.22
N GLN A 26 9.58 7.85 0.41
CA GLN A 26 9.70 7.10 1.66
C GLN A 26 10.27 7.99 2.77
N GLY A 27 9.74 7.82 3.99
CA GLY A 27 10.15 8.61 5.16
C GLY A 27 9.49 9.98 5.28
N ASP A 28 8.65 10.38 4.32
CA ASP A 28 7.80 11.57 4.44
C ASP A 28 6.49 11.20 5.19
N PRO A 29 6.17 11.85 6.32
CA PRO A 29 4.95 11.56 7.08
C PRO A 29 3.66 11.67 6.26
N LEU A 30 3.60 12.59 5.29
CA LEU A 30 2.42 12.74 4.43
C LEU A 30 2.29 11.61 3.42
N SER A 31 3.41 11.07 2.96
CA SER A 31 3.44 10.01 1.96
C SER A 31 2.71 8.76 2.48
N MET A 32 2.79 8.44 3.78
CA MET A 32 2.04 7.33 4.37
C MET A 32 0.52 7.51 4.32
N ILE A 33 0.03 8.71 4.62
CA ILE A 33 -1.41 9.01 4.56
C ILE A 33 -1.90 8.95 3.11
N LEU A 34 -1.13 9.51 2.18
CA LEU A 34 -1.43 9.46 0.74
C LEU A 34 -1.46 8.02 0.21
N TYR A 35 -0.59 7.15 0.72
CA TYR A 35 -0.58 5.74 0.36
C TYR A 35 -1.85 5.02 0.82
N ILE A 36 -2.34 5.28 2.03
CA ILE A 36 -3.59 4.70 2.54
C ILE A 36 -4.78 5.16 1.67
N ILE A 37 -4.83 6.44 1.30
CA ILE A 37 -5.89 6.96 0.42
C ILE A 37 -5.80 6.33 -0.97
N TYR A 38 -4.59 6.20 -1.53
CA TYR A 38 -4.42 5.57 -2.85
C TYR A 38 -4.88 4.10 -2.85
N ASN A 39 -4.64 3.37 -1.76
CA ASN A 39 -5.01 1.95 -1.63
C ASN A 39 -6.43 1.74 -1.07
N SER A 40 -7.20 2.79 -0.74
CA SER A 40 -8.51 2.61 -0.09
C SER A 40 -9.47 1.77 -0.92
N ASP A 41 -9.41 1.92 -2.24
CA ASP A 41 -10.30 1.22 -3.16
C ASP A 41 -10.07 -0.31 -3.13
N LEU A 42 -8.85 -0.76 -2.81
CA LEU A 42 -8.54 -2.19 -2.65
C LEU A 42 -9.33 -2.81 -1.49
N VAL A 43 -9.56 -2.04 -0.42
CA VAL A 43 -10.33 -2.48 0.75
C VAL A 43 -11.82 -2.64 0.41
N GLU A 44 -12.29 -1.91 -0.60
CA GLU A 44 -13.70 -1.91 -0.97
C GLU A 44 -14.11 -3.07 -1.87
N ILE A 45 -13.14 -3.76 -2.50
CA ILE A 45 -13.40 -4.86 -3.45
C ILE A 45 -14.30 -5.93 -2.83
N ALA A 46 -14.01 -6.42 -1.62
CA ALA A 46 -14.81 -7.46 -0.96
C ALA A 46 -16.24 -7.02 -0.57
N LYS A 47 -16.53 -5.71 -0.51
CA LYS A 47 -17.88 -5.22 -0.18
C LYS A 47 -18.90 -5.54 -1.28
N THR A 48 -18.45 -5.81 -2.51
CA THR A 48 -19.34 -6.13 -3.63
C THR A 48 -19.88 -7.57 -3.60
N ILE A 49 -19.29 -8.49 -2.82
CA ILE A 49 -19.66 -9.91 -2.82
C ILE A 49 -20.37 -10.31 -1.52
N LYS A 50 -21.70 -10.07 -1.49
CA LYS A 50 -22.73 -10.68 -0.61
C LYS A 50 -22.30 -11.17 0.79
N GLY A 51 -21.49 -10.39 1.51
CA GLY A 51 -21.14 -10.65 2.90
C GLY A 51 -20.34 -11.93 3.19
N ARG A 52 -19.84 -12.66 2.18
CA ARG A 52 -19.01 -13.88 2.36
C ARG A 52 -17.52 -13.66 2.14
N GLU A 53 -17.16 -12.48 1.64
CA GLU A 53 -15.79 -12.06 1.44
C GLU A 53 -15.45 -10.89 2.37
N ARG A 54 -14.20 -10.80 2.80
CA ARG A 54 -13.67 -9.71 3.63
C ARG A 54 -12.29 -9.32 3.13
N THR A 55 -12.03 -8.02 3.03
CA THR A 55 -10.68 -7.48 2.82
C THR A 55 -10.17 -6.88 4.12
N LEU A 56 -8.95 -7.24 4.49
CA LEU A 56 -8.16 -6.58 5.53
C LEU A 56 -6.99 -5.89 4.83
N ALA A 57 -6.69 -4.65 5.20
CA ALA A 57 -5.52 -3.96 4.70
C ALA A 57 -4.78 -3.26 5.84
N PHE A 58 -3.46 -3.34 5.81
CA PHE A 58 -2.57 -2.71 6.75
C PHE A 58 -1.38 -2.13 5.99
N VAL A 59 -1.41 -0.82 5.76
CA VAL A 59 -0.41 -0.11 4.95
C VAL A 59 -0.27 -0.74 3.56
N ASP A 60 0.75 -1.56 3.34
CA ASP A 60 1.12 -2.23 2.10
C ASP A 60 0.62 -3.67 2.01
N ASP A 61 0.25 -4.27 3.14
CA ASP A 61 -0.33 -5.59 3.16
C ASP A 61 -1.84 -5.54 2.92
N ALA A 62 -2.33 -6.43 2.06
CA ALA A 62 -3.75 -6.68 1.86
C ALA A 62 -4.02 -8.18 1.88
N ALA A 63 -5.06 -8.58 2.60
CA ALA A 63 -5.55 -9.94 2.66
C ALA A 63 -7.02 -9.98 2.24
N LEU A 64 -7.34 -10.86 1.29
CA LEU A 64 -8.71 -11.18 0.90
C LEU A 64 -9.08 -12.55 1.48
N ILE A 65 -10.17 -12.59 2.24
CA ILE A 65 -10.71 -13.79 2.86
C ILE A 65 -12.03 -14.10 2.19
N ALA A 66 -12.19 -15.35 1.73
CA ALA A 66 -13.45 -15.87 1.19
C ALA A 66 -13.84 -17.14 1.94
N VAL A 67 -15.12 -17.28 2.27
CA VAL A 67 -15.67 -18.46 2.96
C VAL A 67 -16.60 -19.21 2.01
N GLY A 68 -16.25 -20.46 1.69
CA GLY A 68 -17.10 -21.38 0.93
C GLY A 68 -18.22 -21.97 1.79
N ASP A 69 -19.33 -22.35 1.15
CA ASP A 69 -20.48 -22.94 1.86
C ASP A 69 -20.21 -24.38 2.34
N THR A 70 -19.36 -25.10 1.63
CA THR A 70 -19.05 -26.50 1.89
C THR A 70 -17.56 -26.76 1.64
N PHE A 71 -17.06 -27.81 2.27
CA PHE A 71 -15.71 -28.32 2.05
C PHE A 71 -15.84 -29.79 1.66
N GLN A 72 -15.12 -30.20 0.62
CA GLN A 72 -15.05 -31.58 0.17
C GLN A 72 -13.55 -31.90 0.04
N GLU A 73 -13.11 -32.89 0.83
CA GLU A 73 -11.70 -33.32 0.92
C GLU A 73 -11.29 -34.14 -0.31
#